data_AF-A0A3D1IA91-F1
#
_entry.id   AF-A0A3D1IA91-F1
#
_cell.length_a   1.000
_cell.length_b   1.000
_cell.length_c   1.000
_cell.angle_alpha   90.00
_cell.angle_beta   90.00
_cell.angle_gamma   90.00
#
_symmetry.space_group_name_H-M   'P 1'
#
loop_
_entity.id
_entity.type
_entity.pdbx_description
1 polymer ?
#
loop_
_entity_poly.entity_id
_entity_poly.type
_entity_poly.pdbx_seq_one_letter_code
_entity_poly.pdbx_strand_id
1 'polypeptide(L)'
;ERALPDSARVLLVLATPAAFDEGWMPGWLKNDLPCPNVGVRFRLVSAAVPGFEAVSGWGQTERNFGPKPAVWLAPAGSAYFLEAVGPSGPLAGEELADLRRRLAEAWLKPVSDSSKFRRKGFGAALWGSWTPVA
;
A
#
# COMPACT_ATOMS: atom_id res chain seq x y z
N GLU A 1 3.69 21.38 5.28
CA GLU A 1 4.61 20.22 5.26
C GLU A 1 3.81 18.94 5.10
N ARG A 2 4.35 17.91 4.42
CA ARG A 2 3.74 16.57 4.43
C ARG A 2 4.13 15.92 5.75
N ALA A 3 3.16 15.55 6.59
CA ALA A 3 3.43 14.93 7.89
C ALA A 3 3.99 13.52 7.73
N LEU A 4 5.32 13.42 7.54
CA LEU A 4 6.04 12.15 7.50
C LEU A 4 6.35 11.68 8.92
N PRO A 5 6.35 10.37 9.17
CA PRO A 5 6.34 9.82 10.52
C PRO A 5 7.61 10.11 11.33
N ASP A 6 7.42 10.63 12.55
CA ASP A 6 8.44 10.80 13.60
C ASP A 6 8.70 9.52 14.41
N SER A 7 8.09 8.40 14.02
CA SER A 7 8.24 7.10 14.66
C SER A 7 8.10 5.98 13.62
N ALA A 8 8.29 4.73 14.03
CA ALA A 8 8.03 3.57 13.18
C ALA A 8 6.53 3.42 12.77
N ARG A 9 5.62 4.23 13.32
CA ARG A 9 4.18 4.13 13.05
C ARG A 9 3.80 4.89 11.78
N VAL A 10 3.44 4.13 10.75
CA VAL A 10 3.15 4.63 9.40
C VAL A 10 1.70 4.42 9.06
N LEU A 11 1.05 5.46 8.55
CA LEU A 11 -0.29 5.38 7.96
C LEU A 11 -0.12 5.24 6.45
N LEU A 12 -0.72 4.19 5.87
CA LEU A 12 -0.89 4.04 4.43
C LEU A 12 -2.35 4.29 4.08
N VAL A 13 -2.62 5.21 3.15
CA VAL A 13 -3.95 5.41 2.57
C VAL A 13 -3.90 5.16 1.07
N LEU A 14 -4.80 4.33 0.56
CA LEU A 14 -4.94 4.09 -0.87
C LEU A 14 -5.58 5.30 -1.55
N ALA A 15 -4.84 6.00 -2.40
CA ALA A 15 -5.38 7.06 -3.27
C ALA A 15 -6.15 6.49 -4.47
N THR A 16 -5.83 5.27 -4.89
CA THR A 16 -6.55 4.53 -5.94
C THR A 16 -6.79 3.10 -5.49
N PRO A 17 -7.80 2.40 -6.05
CA PRO A 17 -8.07 1.01 -5.68
C PRO A 17 -6.84 0.13 -5.87
N ALA A 18 -6.62 -0.85 -4.99
CA ALA A 18 -5.44 -1.71 -5.02
C ALA A 18 -5.81 -3.17 -5.26
N ALA A 19 -5.00 -3.83 -6.10
CA ALA A 19 -5.10 -5.27 -6.31
C ALA A 19 -4.16 -5.97 -5.34
N PHE A 20 -4.75 -6.64 -4.35
CA PHE A 20 -4.02 -7.49 -3.43
C PHE A 20 -4.46 -8.94 -3.58
N ASP A 21 -3.50 -9.86 -3.47
CA ASP A 21 -3.73 -11.29 -3.65
C ASP A 21 -4.59 -11.87 -2.51
N GLU A 22 -4.62 -11.20 -1.35
CA GLU A 22 -5.43 -11.56 -0.18
C GLU A 22 -6.70 -10.69 -0.05
N GLY A 23 -7.18 -10.15 -1.17
CA GLY A 23 -8.37 -9.31 -1.24
C GLY A 23 -8.13 -7.91 -0.69
N TRP A 24 -8.36 -7.73 0.62
CA TRP A 24 -8.19 -6.44 1.28
C TRP A 24 -6.78 -6.25 1.84
N MET A 25 -6.07 -7.33 2.15
CA MET A 25 -4.75 -7.26 2.77
C MET A 25 -3.65 -7.35 1.70
N PRO A 26 -2.68 -6.43 1.66
CA PRO A 26 -1.52 -6.58 0.80
C PRO A 26 -0.77 -7.90 1.05
N GLY A 27 -0.47 -8.65 -0.01
CA GLY A 27 0.24 -9.92 0.09
C GLY A 27 1.64 -9.77 0.69
N TRP A 28 2.30 -8.63 0.46
CA TRP A 28 3.58 -8.33 1.10
C TRP A 28 3.48 -8.14 2.63
N LEU A 29 2.33 -7.70 3.17
CA LEU A 29 2.13 -7.69 4.62
C LEU A 29 1.96 -9.10 5.18
N LYS A 30 1.12 -9.92 4.52
CA LYS A 30 0.85 -11.29 4.97
C LYS A 30 2.11 -12.16 5.00
N ASN A 31 2.97 -11.99 3.99
CA ASN A 31 4.15 -12.82 3.78
C ASN A 31 5.44 -12.22 4.36
N ASP A 32 5.35 -11.16 5.16
CA ASP A 32 6.50 -10.45 5.75
C ASP A 32 7.57 -10.02 4.72
N LEU A 33 7.09 -9.54 3.57
CA LEU A 33 7.93 -9.06 2.47
C LEU A 33 8.06 -7.54 2.50
N PRO A 34 9.17 -6.98 1.97
CA PRO A 34 9.30 -5.54 1.83
C PRO A 34 8.18 -4.93 0.99
N CYS A 35 7.61 -3.82 1.45
CA CYS A 35 6.61 -3.06 0.70
C CYS A 35 7.18 -2.63 -0.67
N PRO A 36 6.45 -2.85 -1.78
CA PRO A 36 6.84 -2.35 -3.09
C PRO A 36 7.10 -0.84 -3.06
N ASN A 37 8.13 -0.38 -3.75
CA ASN A 37 8.54 1.03 -3.87
C ASN A 37 9.02 1.72 -2.59
N VAL A 38 8.88 1.11 -1.40
CA VAL A 38 9.48 1.59 -0.15
C VAL A 38 10.69 0.73 0.23
N GLY A 39 10.59 -0.59 0.06
CA GLY A 39 11.66 -1.54 0.36
C GLY A 39 11.87 -1.80 1.86
N VAL A 40 10.86 -1.52 2.69
CA VAL A 40 10.85 -1.75 4.14
C VAL A 40 9.74 -2.73 4.50
N ARG A 41 9.97 -3.58 5.51
CA ARG A 41 8.94 -4.48 6.05
C ARG A 41 8.04 -3.73 7.03
N PHE A 42 6.78 -4.09 7.02
CA PHE A 42 5.79 -3.53 7.91
C PHE A 42 5.02 -4.64 8.60
N ARG A 43 4.72 -4.43 9.87
CA ARG A 43 3.74 -5.19 10.61
C ARG A 43 2.40 -4.46 10.54
N LEU A 44 1.33 -5.19 10.21
CA LEU A 44 -0.03 -4.66 10.26
C LEU A 44 -0.48 -4.52 11.71
N VAL A 45 -0.92 -3.33 12.12
CA VAL A 45 -1.52 -3.09 13.44
C VAL A 45 -3.04 -3.13 13.34
N SER A 46 -3.60 -2.37 12.40
CA SER A 46 -5.03 -2.39 12.09
C SER A 46 -5.29 -1.87 10.68
N ALA A 47 -6.50 -2.09 10.17
CA ALA A 47 -6.93 -1.54 8.89
C ALA A 47 -8.40 -1.11 8.94
N ALA A 48 -8.71 -0.03 8.23
CA ALA A 48 -10.06 0.41 7.94
C ALA A 48 -10.26 0.31 6.42
N VAL A 49 -10.89 -0.78 6.00
CA VAL A 49 -11.10 -1.10 4.58
C VAL A 49 -12.61 -1.16 4.30
N PRO A 50 -13.14 -0.36 3.37
CA PRO A 50 -14.54 -0.48 2.96
C PRO A 50 -14.80 -1.81 2.24
N GLY A 51 -16.07 -2.10 1.95
CA GLY A 51 -16.44 -3.27 1.15
C GLY A 51 -15.76 -3.27 -0.23
N PHE A 52 -15.44 -4.46 -0.75
CA PHE A 52 -14.68 -4.63 -1.98
C PHE A 52 -15.22 -3.82 -3.17
N GLU A 53 -14.31 -3.29 -3.98
CA GLU A 53 -14.65 -2.57 -5.21
C GLU A 53 -14.47 -3.49 -6.43
N ALA A 54 -15.53 -3.69 -7.21
CA ALA A 54 -15.47 -4.42 -8.46
C ALA A 54 -14.92 -3.51 -9.57
N VAL A 55 -13.80 -3.87 -10.17
CA VAL A 55 -13.24 -3.17 -11.32
C VAL A 55 -13.13 -4.11 -12.51
N SER A 56 -13.66 -3.68 -13.65
CA SER A 56 -13.49 -4.34 -14.93
C SER A 56 -12.93 -3.33 -15.94
N GLY A 57 -13.18 -3.55 -17.22
CA GLY A 57 -12.92 -2.56 -18.25
C GLY A 57 -13.14 -3.14 -19.63
N TRP A 58 -12.86 -2.35 -20.66
CA TRP A 58 -12.94 -2.79 -22.05
C TRP A 58 -11.54 -2.93 -22.63
N GLY A 59 -11.26 -4.02 -23.34
CA GLY A 59 -10.07 -4.15 -24.18
C GLY A 59 -10.34 -3.53 -25.55
N GLN A 60 -9.38 -2.77 -26.05
CA GLN A 60 -9.51 -1.98 -27.28
C GLN A 60 -8.60 -2.51 -28.39
N THR A 61 -7.75 -3.50 -28.12
CA THR A 61 -6.87 -4.06 -29.16
C THR A 61 -7.56 -5.24 -29.82
N GLU A 62 -7.27 -5.51 -31.09
CA GLU A 62 -7.85 -6.65 -31.82
C GLU A 62 -7.69 -7.98 -31.06
N ARG A 63 -6.55 -8.15 -30.36
CA ARG A 63 -6.27 -9.36 -29.57
C ARG A 63 -7.08 -9.49 -28.28
N ASN A 64 -7.69 -8.40 -27.79
CA ASN A 64 -8.42 -8.40 -26.53
C ASN A 64 -9.71 -7.56 -26.56
N PHE A 65 -10.30 -7.38 -27.74
CA PHE A 65 -11.48 -6.53 -27.90
C PHE A 65 -12.68 -7.15 -27.16
N GLY A 66 -13.27 -6.39 -26.23
CA GLY A 66 -14.39 -6.87 -25.42
C GLY A 66 -14.25 -6.61 -23.92
N PRO A 67 -15.22 -7.10 -23.12
CA PRO A 67 -15.21 -6.91 -21.68
C PRO A 67 -14.07 -7.70 -21.02
N LYS A 68 -13.34 -7.04 -20.11
CA LYS A 68 -12.33 -7.68 -19.27
C LYS A 68 -13.00 -8.36 -18.09
N PRO A 69 -12.45 -9.48 -17.58
CA PRO A 69 -12.90 -10.08 -16.34
C PRO A 69 -12.89 -9.05 -15.21
N ALA A 70 -13.97 -9.03 -14.42
CA ALA A 70 -14.04 -8.22 -13.22
C ALA A 70 -13.05 -8.76 -12.17
N VAL A 71 -12.40 -7.84 -11.46
CA VAL A 71 -11.52 -8.13 -10.34
C VAL A 71 -12.00 -7.38 -9.10
N TRP A 72 -11.81 -7.99 -7.94
CA TRP A 72 -12.14 -7.39 -6.65
C TRP A 72 -10.91 -6.71 -6.08
N LEU A 73 -11.05 -5.45 -5.71
CA LEU A 73 -9.96 -4.61 -5.23
C LEU A 73 -10.27 -4.07 -3.83
N ALA A 74 -9.21 -3.77 -3.08
CA ALA A 74 -9.31 -2.90 -1.92
C ALA A 74 -9.65 -1.48 -2.43
N PRO A 75 -10.74 -0.85 -1.95
CA PRO A 75 -11.19 0.44 -2.47
C PRO A 75 -10.18 1.57 -2.20
N ALA A 76 -10.26 2.63 -3.00
CA ALA A 76 -9.63 3.90 -2.62
C ALA A 76 -10.18 4.39 -1.27
N GLY A 77 -9.35 5.09 -0.50
CA GLY A 77 -9.66 5.51 0.87
C GLY A 77 -9.41 4.45 1.94
N SER A 78 -9.11 3.20 1.56
CA SER A 78 -8.68 2.18 2.54
C SER A 78 -7.43 2.64 3.28
N ALA A 79 -7.45 2.52 4.60
CA ALA A 79 -6.39 2.96 5.49
C ALA A 79 -5.77 1.78 6.25
N TYR A 80 -4.45 1.73 6.30
CA TYR A 80 -3.67 0.70 7.00
C TYR A 80 -2.76 1.37 8.00
N PHE A 81 -2.91 0.98 9.26
CA PHE A 81 -2.09 1.43 10.37
C PHE A 81 -0.97 0.42 10.55
N LEU A 82 0.24 0.84 10.22
CA LEU A 82 1.41 -0.01 10.11
C LEU A 82 2.48 0.37 11.12
N GLU A 83 3.33 -0.58 11.44
CA GLU A 83 4.59 -0.34 12.14
C GLU A 83 5.75 -0.84 11.26
N ALA A 84 6.70 0.03 10.94
CA ALA A 84 7.91 -0.32 10.21
C ALA A 84 8.85 -1.11 11.12
N VAL A 85 9.27 -2.28 10.66
CA VAL A 85 10.05 -3.23 11.48
C VAL A 85 11.34 -3.64 10.78
N GLY A 86 12.41 -3.73 11.56
CA GLY A 86 13.69 -4.32 11.21
C GLY A 86 13.91 -5.64 11.96
N PRO A 87 15.12 -6.22 11.89
CA PRO A 87 15.43 -7.50 12.55
C PRO A 87 15.23 -7.51 14.07
N SER A 88 15.41 -6.35 14.72
CA SER A 88 15.39 -6.21 16.18
C SER A 88 14.12 -5.54 16.72
N GLY A 89 13.10 -5.32 15.89
CA GLY A 89 11.85 -4.66 16.28
C GLY A 89 11.56 -3.38 15.47
N PRO A 90 10.80 -2.42 16.03
CA PRO A 90 10.44 -1.18 15.34
C PRO A 90 11.67 -0.36 14.96
N LEU A 91 11.65 0.24 13.76
CA LEU A 91 12.77 1.06 13.28
C LEU A 91 12.97 2.31 14.16
N ALA A 92 14.24 2.65 14.41
CA ALA A 92 14.65 3.81 15.20
C ALA A 92 15.94 4.45 14.64
N GLY A 93 16.31 5.63 15.16
CA GLY A 93 17.57 6.31 14.79
C GLY A 93 17.71 6.53 13.28
N GLU A 94 18.86 6.14 12.73
CA GLU A 94 19.17 6.29 11.30
C GLU A 94 18.21 5.51 10.38
N GLU A 95 17.70 4.35 10.81
CA GLU A 95 16.74 3.57 10.02
C GLU A 95 15.41 4.30 9.89
N LEU A 96 15.01 5.04 10.94
CA LEU A 96 13.83 5.89 10.90
C LEU A 96 14.03 7.09 9.97
N ALA A 97 15.21 7.73 9.98
CA ALA A 97 15.54 8.79 9.03
C ALA A 97 15.52 8.28 7.57
N ASP A 98 16.05 7.08 7.34
CA ASP A 98 16.02 6.40 6.05
C ASP A 98 14.59 6.09 5.58
N LEU A 99 13.75 5.56 6.47
CA LEU A 99 12.33 5.32 6.21
C LEU A 99 11.63 6.60 5.76
N ARG A 100 11.84 7.72 6.44
CA ARG A 100 11.19 9.00 6.10
C ARG A 100 11.53 9.45 4.68
N ARG A 101 12.80 9.33 4.29
CA ARG A 101 13.25 9.65 2.92
C ARG A 101 12.57 8.73 1.90
N ARG A 102 12.57 7.41 2.14
CA ARG A 102 11.91 6.42 1.26
C ARG A 102 10.42 6.68 1.11
N LEU A 103 9.71 6.99 2.18
CA LEU A 103 8.28 7.30 2.14
C LEU A 103 7.99 8.59 1.36
N ALA A 104 8.85 9.60 1.49
CA ALA A 104 8.76 10.82 0.69
C ALA A 104 8.90 10.52 -0.81
N GLU A 105 9.89 9.70 -1.17
CA GLU A 105 10.12 9.24 -2.55
C GLU A 105 9.03 8.29 -3.05
N ALA A 106 8.38 7.55 -2.16
CA ALA A 106 7.33 6.58 -2.47
C ALA A 106 5.93 7.20 -2.57
N TRP A 107 5.80 8.52 -2.42
CA TRP A 107 4.52 9.21 -2.53
C TRP A 107 3.83 8.94 -3.88
N LEU A 108 2.58 8.48 -3.83
CA LEU A 108 1.77 8.06 -4.98
C LEU A 108 2.36 6.90 -5.80
N LYS A 109 3.47 6.28 -5.36
CA LYS A 109 3.93 5.04 -5.97
C LYS A 109 3.02 3.89 -5.55
N PRO A 110 2.69 2.96 -6.47
CA PRO A 110 1.67 1.95 -6.23
C PRO A 110 2.17 0.77 -5.37
N VAL A 111 1.33 0.24 -4.49
CA VAL A 111 1.66 -0.88 -3.58
C VAL A 111 0.91 -2.18 -3.87
N SER A 112 0.10 -2.23 -4.93
CA SER A 112 -0.56 -3.47 -5.40
C SER A 112 0.44 -4.61 -5.59
N ASP A 113 0.06 -5.86 -5.31
CA ASP A 113 0.97 -7.02 -5.33
C ASP A 113 1.50 -7.32 -6.73
N SER A 114 0.62 -7.27 -7.72
CA SER A 114 0.98 -7.49 -9.12
C SER A 114 1.60 -6.25 -9.76
N SER A 115 2.77 -6.44 -10.39
CA SER A 115 3.41 -5.40 -11.21
C SER A 115 2.51 -4.91 -12.36
N LYS A 116 1.62 -5.76 -12.88
CA LYS A 116 0.65 -5.42 -13.93
C LYS A 116 -0.34 -4.36 -13.47
N PHE A 117 -0.84 -4.47 -12.24
CA PHE A 117 -1.78 -3.50 -11.67
C PHE A 117 -1.06 -2.20 -11.28
N ARG A 118 0.15 -2.32 -10.71
CA ARG A 118 1.00 -1.15 -10.40
C ARG A 118 1.25 -0.26 -11.62
N ARG A 119 1.64 -0.83 -12.76
CA ARG A 119 1.88 -0.07 -14.01
C ARG A 119 0.63 0.61 -14.58
N LYS A 120 -0.57 0.25 -14.11
CA LYS A 120 -1.84 0.83 -14.53
C LYS A 120 -2.39 1.85 -13.53
N GLY A 121 -1.61 2.21 -12.50
CA GLY A 121 -2.00 3.20 -11.49
C GLY A 121 -2.84 2.65 -10.34
N PHE A 122 -3.01 1.32 -10.22
CA PHE A 122 -3.73 0.72 -9.09
C PHE A 122 -2.83 0.64 -7.85
N GLY A 123 -3.39 1.04 -6.71
CA GLY A 123 -2.80 1.01 -5.39
C GLY A 123 -1.82 2.15 -5.13
N ALA A 124 -1.97 3.31 -5.77
CA ALA A 124 -1.21 4.50 -5.43
C ALA A 124 -1.39 4.82 -3.95
N ALA A 125 -0.29 4.98 -3.20
CA ALA A 125 -0.33 5.15 -1.76
C ALA A 125 0.04 6.59 -1.34
N LEU A 126 -0.73 7.11 -0.38
CA LEU A 126 -0.37 8.27 0.43
C LEU A 126 0.22 7.74 1.74
N TRP A 127 1.28 8.40 2.21
CA TRP A 127 2.00 8.00 3.40
C TRP A 127 1.84 9.06 4.48
N GLY A 128 1.68 8.63 5.72
CA GLY A 128 1.56 9.53 6.86
C GLY A 128 2.04 8.88 8.13
N SER A 129 1.71 9.52 9.24
CA SER A 129 1.96 9.01 10.59
C SER A 129 0.64 8.78 11.30
N TRP A 130 0.67 7.94 12.33
CA TRP A 130 -0.46 7.79 13.24
C TRP A 130 0.04 7.63 14.67
N THR A 131 -0.81 7.98 15.63
CA THR A 131 -0.55 7.80 17.06
C THR A 131 -1.72 7.05 17.68
N PRO A 132 -1.49 6.03 18.52
CA PRO A 132 -2.56 5.37 19.26
C PRO A 132 -3.30 6.40 20.12
N VAL A 133 -4.63 6.30 20.15
CA VAL A 133 -5.41 7.03 21.15
C VAL A 133 -5.24 6.27 22.48
N ALA A 134 -4.87 6.98 23.53
CA ALA A 134 -4.69 6.42 24.87
C ALA A 134 -6.02 5.98 25.50
#